data_AF-A0A1M3KYT2-F1
#
_entry.id   AF-A0A1M3KYT2-F1
#
_cell.length_a   1.000
_cell.length_b   1.000
_cell.length_c   1.000
_cell.angle_alpha   90.00
_cell.angle_beta   90.00
_cell.angle_gamma   90.00
#
_symmetry.space_group_name_H-M   'P 1'
#
loop_
_entity.id
_entity.type
_entity.pdbx_description
1 polymer ?
#
loop_
_entity_poly.entity_id
_entity_poly.type
_entity_poly.pdbx_seq_one_letter_code
_entity_poly.pdbx_strand_id
1 'polypeptide(L)'
;MEGFVERLQFVVDLGFDTQLEACYLLGISGPGQLRRYFRGLGSPSYEVLASILRKGFSVDWLMEGLGSIFTPNENGETMRRRFAVQYVRQKRSLKECPEELLGLVRAEEKRVREEEEGSTASKPTTRSRSRSKE
;
A
#
# COMPACT_ATOMS: atom_id res chain seq x y z
N MET A 1 -24.03 -3.77 2.51
CA MET A 1 -22.77 -3.92 3.27
C MET A 1 -21.67 -4.65 2.49
N GLU A 2 -21.97 -5.45 1.44
CA GLU A 2 -20.95 -6.19 0.68
C GLU A 2 -19.79 -5.31 0.18
N GLY A 3 -20.09 -4.15 -0.42
CA GLY A 3 -19.03 -3.26 -0.91
C GLY A 3 -18.13 -2.65 0.18
N PHE A 4 -18.63 -2.46 1.41
CA PHE A 4 -17.80 -1.95 2.52
C PHE A 4 -16.70 -2.96 2.89
N VAL A 5 -17.06 -4.24 2.95
CA VAL A 5 -16.14 -5.32 3.32
C VAL A 5 -14.98 -5.40 2.34
N GLU A 6 -15.30 -5.43 1.05
CA GLU A 6 -14.30 -5.51 -0.04
C GLU A 6 -13.36 -4.30 -0.02
N ARG A 7 -13.91 -3.10 0.16
CA ARG A 7 -13.11 -1.86 0.21
C ARG A 7 -12.24 -1.76 1.46
N LEU A 8 -12.74 -2.17 2.62
CA LEU A 8 -11.94 -2.23 3.83
C LEU A 8 -10.82 -3.25 3.68
N GLN A 9 -11.11 -4.42 3.09
CA GLN A 9 -10.10 -5.44 2.85
C GLN A 9 -9.04 -4.95 1.85
N PHE A 10 -9.44 -4.28 0.77
CA PHE A 10 -8.53 -3.62 -0.15
C PHE A 10 -7.59 -2.63 0.57
N VAL A 11 -8.14 -1.79 1.45
CA VAL A 11 -7.36 -0.83 2.23
C VAL A 11 -6.36 -1.53 3.15
N VAL A 12 -6.79 -2.61 3.80
CA VAL A 12 -5.92 -3.36 4.72
C VAL A 12 -4.80 -4.07 3.96
N ASP A 13 -5.12 -4.79 2.90
CA ASP A 13 -4.19 -5.65 2.17
C ASP A 13 -3.13 -4.86 1.40
N LEU A 14 -3.47 -3.65 0.95
CA LEU A 14 -2.58 -2.80 0.17
C LEU A 14 -1.92 -1.71 1.01
N GLY A 15 -2.60 -1.22 2.05
CA GLY A 15 -2.13 -0.11 2.87
C GLY A 15 -1.17 -0.51 3.98
N PHE A 16 -1.21 -1.76 4.42
CA PHE A 16 -0.53 -2.21 5.64
C PHE A 16 0.17 -3.53 5.43
N ASP A 17 1.33 -3.70 6.07
CA ASP A 17 2.12 -4.93 5.93
C ASP A 17 1.51 -6.07 6.76
N THR A 18 0.78 -5.74 7.84
CA THR A 18 0.13 -6.73 8.71
C THR A 18 -1.25 -6.29 9.17
N GLN A 19 -2.11 -7.26 9.49
CA GLN A 19 -3.41 -6.99 10.13
C GLN A 19 -3.26 -6.27 11.49
N LEU A 20 -2.17 -6.53 12.22
CA LEU A 20 -1.91 -5.89 13.51
C LEU A 20 -1.60 -4.40 13.33
N GLU A 21 -0.74 -4.06 12.36
CA GLU A 21 -0.45 -2.69 11.97
C GLU A 21 -1.73 -1.96 11.53
N ALA A 22 -2.54 -2.60 10.69
CA ALA A 22 -3.83 -2.05 10.26
C ALA A 22 -4.74 -1.78 11.46
N CYS A 23 -4.84 -2.72 12.41
CA CYS A 23 -5.69 -2.53 13.59
C CYS A 23 -5.22 -1.33 14.43
N TYR A 24 -3.92 -1.25 14.70
CA TYR A 24 -3.34 -0.15 15.47
C TYR A 24 -3.59 1.20 14.79
N LEU A 25 -3.32 1.31 13.49
CA LEU A 25 -3.40 2.57 12.77
C LEU A 25 -4.85 2.99 12.49
N LEU A 26 -5.77 2.05 12.26
CA LEU A 26 -7.18 2.32 12.00
C LEU A 26 -8.02 2.40 13.29
N GLY A 27 -7.42 2.24 14.47
CA GLY A 27 -8.13 2.28 15.75
C GLY A 27 -9.09 1.12 15.97
N ILE A 28 -8.82 -0.03 15.35
CA ILE A 28 -9.59 -1.27 15.52
C ILE A 28 -8.98 -2.03 16.70
N SER A 29 -9.82 -2.51 17.62
CA SER A 29 -9.38 -3.09 18.90
C SER A 29 -8.47 -4.33 18.73
N GLY A 30 -8.51 -4.98 17.58
CA GLY A 30 -7.53 -5.99 17.21
C GLY A 30 -7.96 -6.85 16.03
N PRO A 31 -7.10 -7.81 15.61
CA PRO A 31 -7.35 -8.63 14.43
C PRO A 31 -8.65 -9.44 14.49
N GLY A 32 -9.12 -9.79 15.69
CA GLY A 32 -10.42 -10.45 15.89
C GLY A 32 -11.61 -9.59 15.45
N GLN A 33 -11.60 -8.31 15.81
CA GLN A 33 -12.64 -7.36 15.39
C GLN A 33 -12.54 -7.07 13.90
N LEU A 34 -11.32 -6.91 13.36
CA LEU A 34 -11.11 -6.74 11.93
C LEU A 34 -11.66 -7.93 11.12
N ARG A 35 -11.39 -9.17 11.56
CA ARG A 35 -11.95 -10.37 10.94
C ARG A 35 -13.47 -10.44 11.01
N ARG A 36 -14.09 -9.89 12.05
CA ARG A 36 -15.55 -9.77 12.12
C ARG A 36 -16.07 -8.83 11.03
N TYR A 37 -15.43 -7.68 10.83
CA TYR A 37 -15.79 -6.78 9.73
C TYR A 37 -15.65 -7.47 8.37
N PHE A 38 -14.57 -8.22 8.13
CA PHE A 38 -14.38 -8.96 6.88
C PHE A 38 -15.42 -10.06 6.62
N ARG A 39 -16.13 -10.51 7.65
CA ARG A 39 -17.22 -11.48 7.53
C ARG A 39 -18.60 -10.82 7.50
N GLY A 40 -18.67 -9.49 7.47
CA GLY A 40 -19.91 -8.73 7.62
C GLY A 40 -20.55 -8.88 9.01
N LEU A 41 -19.80 -9.36 10.01
CA LEU A 41 -20.29 -9.65 11.36
C LEU A 41 -20.12 -8.44 12.29
N GLY A 42 -20.76 -7.34 11.93
CA GLY A 42 -20.79 -6.08 12.68
C GLY A 42 -20.35 -4.89 11.84
N SER A 43 -20.63 -3.70 12.34
CA SER A 43 -20.27 -2.44 11.71
C SER A 43 -19.17 -1.72 12.51
N PRO A 44 -18.27 -0.97 11.86
CA PRO A 44 -17.33 -0.12 12.57
C PRO A 44 -18.07 0.92 13.40
N SER A 45 -17.53 1.23 14.58
CA SER A 45 -18.04 2.34 15.38
C SER A 45 -17.67 3.69 14.74
N TYR A 46 -18.32 4.75 15.21
CA TYR A 46 -18.00 6.11 14.77
C TYR A 46 -16.53 6.46 15.02
N GLU A 47 -15.95 6.02 16.13
CA GLU A 47 -14.55 6.26 16.48
C GLU A 47 -13.59 5.57 15.49
N VAL A 48 -13.93 4.36 15.03
CA VAL A 48 -13.16 3.63 14.02
C VAL A 48 -13.23 4.37 12.68
N LEU A 49 -14.42 4.78 12.25
CA LEU A 49 -14.60 5.56 11.02
C LEU A 49 -13.86 6.91 11.07
N ALA A 50 -13.92 7.61 12.20
CA ALA A 50 -13.17 8.84 12.42
C ALA A 50 -11.65 8.62 12.44
N SER A 51 -11.19 7.46 12.92
CA SER A 51 -9.77 7.08 12.86
C SER A 51 -9.32 6.81 11.42
N ILE A 52 -10.11 6.05 10.65
CA ILE A 52 -9.89 5.79 9.23
C ILE A 52 -9.80 7.11 8.44
N LEU A 53 -10.74 8.03 8.68
CA LEU A 53 -10.73 9.36 8.06
C LEU A 53 -9.45 10.13 8.39
N ARG A 54 -9.05 10.15 9.67
CA ARG A 54 -7.81 10.81 10.10
C ARG A 54 -6.56 10.20 9.49
N LYS A 55 -6.57 8.90 9.16
CA LYS A 55 -5.46 8.25 8.45
C LYS A 55 -5.40 8.56 6.96
N GLY A 56 -6.37 9.30 6.43
CA GLY A 56 -6.32 9.80 5.07
C GLY A 56 -7.22 9.03 4.10
N PHE A 57 -8.13 8.19 4.59
CA PHE A 57 -9.08 7.45 3.76
C PHE A 57 -10.45 8.13 3.74
N SER A 58 -11.09 8.15 2.58
CA SER A 58 -12.44 8.66 2.43
C SER A 58 -13.45 7.68 3.02
N VAL A 59 -14.26 8.16 3.96
CA VAL A 59 -15.36 7.37 4.53
C VAL A 59 -16.47 7.17 3.50
N ASP A 60 -16.75 8.16 2.65
CA ASP A 60 -17.76 8.06 1.59
C ASP A 60 -17.37 6.99 0.57
N TRP A 61 -16.09 6.95 0.19
CA TRP A 61 -15.60 5.87 -0.67
C TRP A 61 -15.66 4.53 0.04
N LEU A 62 -15.23 4.44 1.29
CA LEU A 62 -15.25 3.19 2.04
C LEU A 62 -16.67 2.63 2.20
N MET A 63 -17.64 3.47 2.54
CA MET A 63 -19.02 3.06 2.83
C MET A 63 -19.85 2.87 1.56
N GLU A 64 -19.70 3.76 0.57
CA GLU A 64 -20.60 3.85 -0.58
C GLU A 64 -19.90 3.61 -1.92
N GLY A 65 -18.57 3.63 -1.96
CA GLY A 65 -17.79 3.51 -3.20
C GLY A 65 -17.76 4.80 -4.02
N LEU A 66 -18.11 5.94 -3.42
CA LEU A 66 -18.20 7.23 -4.09
C LEU A 66 -16.91 8.04 -3.93
N GLY A 67 -16.50 8.70 -5.01
CA GLY A 67 -15.34 9.59 -5.01
C GLY A 67 -14.00 8.85 -4.94
N SER A 68 -13.00 9.52 -4.37
CA SER A 68 -11.63 9.01 -4.24
C SER A 68 -11.44 8.17 -2.98
N ILE A 69 -10.53 7.18 -3.05
CA ILE A 69 -10.09 6.34 -1.93
C ILE A 69 -9.49 7.20 -0.82
N PHE A 70 -8.70 8.21 -1.19
CA PHE A 70 -7.95 9.04 -0.25
C PHE A 70 -8.59 10.41 -0.08
N THR A 71 -8.52 10.94 1.15
CA THR A 71 -8.93 12.31 1.43
C THR A 71 -7.94 13.32 0.83
N PRO A 72 -8.38 14.52 0.41
CA PRO A 72 -7.50 15.55 -0.15
C PRO A 72 -6.73 16.32 0.94
N ASN A 73 -5.94 15.61 1.74
CA ASN A 73 -5.07 16.17 2.78
C ASN A 73 -3.71 15.45 2.81
N GLU A 74 -2.78 15.92 3.64
CA GLU A 74 -1.43 15.34 3.73
C GLU A 74 -1.43 13.85 4.09
N ASN A 75 -2.33 13.41 4.96
CA ASN A 75 -2.44 12.00 5.34
C ASN A 75 -2.91 11.15 4.16
N GLY A 76 -3.89 11.64 3.40
CA GLY A 76 -4.37 10.97 2.19
C GLY A 76 -3.31 10.88 1.11
N GLU A 77 -2.54 11.94 0.89
CA GLU A 77 -1.42 11.92 -0.06
C GLU A 77 -0.31 10.96 0.40
N THR A 78 -0.03 10.91 1.70
CA THR A 78 0.91 9.95 2.29
C THR A 78 0.47 8.51 2.04
N MET A 79 -0.80 8.20 2.31
CA MET A 79 -1.35 6.87 2.05
C MET A 79 -1.40 6.54 0.56
N ARG A 80 -1.71 7.51 -0.30
CA ARG A 80 -1.72 7.32 -1.75
C ARG A 80 -0.34 6.90 -2.28
N ARG A 81 0.73 7.56 -1.83
CA ARG A 81 2.10 7.18 -2.18
C ARG A 81 2.46 5.81 -1.63
N ARG A 82 2.11 5.53 -0.37
CA ARG A 82 2.34 4.22 0.25
C ARG A 82 1.65 3.10 -0.53
N PHE A 83 0.42 3.31 -0.99
CA PHE A 83 -0.32 2.35 -1.82
C PHE A 83 0.40 2.11 -3.14
N ALA A 84 0.89 3.15 -3.80
CA ALA A 84 1.63 2.98 -5.06
C ALA A 84 2.88 2.11 -4.88
N VAL A 85 3.66 2.35 -3.83
CA VAL A 85 4.84 1.53 -3.47
C VAL A 85 4.44 0.08 -3.21
N GLN A 86 3.40 -0.15 -2.41
CA GLN A 86 2.93 -1.50 -2.09
C GLN A 86 2.38 -2.23 -3.31
N TYR A 87 1.73 -1.52 -4.24
CA TYR A 87 1.22 -2.09 -5.49
C TYR A 87 2.34 -2.74 -6.32
N VAL A 88 3.44 -2.00 -6.47
CA VAL A 88 4.65 -2.47 -7.18
C VAL A 88 5.31 -3.61 -6.42
N ARG A 89 5.50 -3.47 -5.10
CA ARG A 89 6.12 -4.51 -4.25
C ARG A 89 5.36 -5.83 -4.29
N GLN A 90 4.04 -5.78 -4.27
CA GLN A 90 3.18 -6.96 -4.33
C GLN A 90 3.00 -7.53 -5.76
N LYS A 91 3.59 -6.88 -6.78
CA LYS A 91 3.49 -7.27 -8.21
C LYS A 91 2.04 -7.43 -8.67
N ARG A 92 1.15 -6.56 -8.20
CA ARG A 92 -0.27 -6.59 -8.57
C ARG A 92 -0.47 -6.16 -10.02
N SER A 93 -1.56 -6.65 -10.62
CA SER A 93 -1.91 -6.31 -11.99
C SER A 93 -2.33 -4.84 -12.10
N LEU A 94 -1.77 -4.12 -13.08
CA LEU A 94 -2.19 -2.74 -13.41
C LEU A 94 -3.65 -2.67 -13.86
N LYS A 95 -4.24 -3.77 -14.34
CA LYS A 95 -5.67 -3.82 -14.73
C LYS A 95 -6.61 -3.65 -13.54
N GLU A 96 -6.14 -3.99 -12.34
CA GLU A 96 -6.89 -3.91 -11.09
C GLU A 96 -6.51 -2.65 -10.29
N CYS A 97 -5.58 -1.85 -10.81
CA CYS A 97 -5.08 -0.67 -10.13
C CYS A 97 -6.12 0.45 -10.21
N PRO A 98 -6.53 1.05 -9.08
CA PRO A 98 -7.39 2.22 -9.09
C PRO A 98 -6.82 3.33 -9.96
N GLU A 99 -7.68 3.99 -10.74
CA GLU A 99 -7.27 5.01 -11.70
C GLU A 99 -6.43 6.12 -11.06
N GLU A 100 -6.80 6.54 -9.85
CA GLU A 100 -6.08 7.57 -9.08
C GLU A 100 -4.67 7.15 -8.60
N LEU A 101 -4.34 5.85 -8.65
CA LEU A 101 -3.03 5.32 -8.30
C LEU A 101 -2.14 5.04 -9.52
N LEU A 102 -2.73 4.90 -10.73
CA LEU A 102 -1.99 4.48 -11.93
C LEU A 102 -0.76 5.32 -12.23
N GLY A 103 -0.87 6.65 -12.12
CA GLY A 103 0.25 7.55 -12.37
C GLY A 103 1.42 7.32 -11.42
N LEU A 104 1.12 7.14 -10.13
CA LEU A 104 2.13 6.89 -9.09
C LEU A 104 2.73 5.49 -9.19
N VAL A 105 1.91 4.48 -9.47
CA VAL A 105 2.39 3.10 -9.65
C VAL A 105 3.35 3.01 -10.83
N ARG A 106 3.01 3.61 -11.97
CA ARG A 106 3.91 3.66 -13.14
C ARG A 106 5.21 4.38 -12.85
N ALA A 107 5.15 5.49 -12.11
CA ALA A 107 6.34 6.22 -11.70
C ALA A 107 7.25 5.37 -10.79
N GLU A 108 6.64 4.63 -9.86
CA GLU A 108 7.37 3.73 -8.96
C GLU A 108 7.95 2.52 -9.69
N GLU A 109 7.22 1.89 -10.61
CA GLU A 109 7.74 0.80 -11.47
C GLU A 109 8.97 1.27 -12.27
N LYS A 110 8.91 2.49 -12.84
CA LYS A 110 10.04 3.08 -13.55
C LYS A 110 11.25 3.23 -12.62
N ARG A 111 11.05 3.73 -11.40
CA ARG A 111 12.14 3.93 -10.42
C ARG A 111 12.79 2.61 -10.03
N VAL A 112 12.00 1.58 -9.72
CA VAL A 112 12.51 0.24 -9.37
C VAL A 112 13.33 -0.35 -10.52
N ARG A 113 12.85 -0.20 -11.77
CA ARG A 113 13.58 -0.69 -12.94
C ARG A 113 14.92 0.02 -13.13
N GLU A 114 14.97 1.34 -12.96
CA GLU A 114 16.22 2.13 -13.05
C GLU A 114 17.23 1.73 -11.96
N GLU A 115 16.75 1.43 -10.74
CA GLU A 115 17.59 0.92 -9.63
C GLU A 115 18.18 -0.47 -9.95
N GLU A 116 17.38 -1.37 -10.52
CA GLU A 116 17.83 -2.70 -10.95
C GLU A 116 18.85 -2.63 -12.10
N GLU A 117 18.60 -1.80 -13.11
CA GLU A 117 19.50 -1.61 -14.25
C GLU A 117 20.82 -0.94 -13.82
N GLY A 118 20.77 0.05 -12.92
CA GLY A 118 21.96 0.73 -12.38
C GLY A 118 22.85 -0.13 -11.49
N SER A 119 22.28 -1.12 -10.78
CA SER A 119 23.03 -2.05 -9.93
C SER A 119 23.92 -3.02 -10.72
N THR A 120 23.52 -3.38 -11.95
CA THR A 120 24.29 -4.31 -12.80
C THR A 120 25.54 -3.69 -13.47
N ALA A 121 25.74 -2.38 -13.36
CA ALA A 121 26.87 -1.67 -13.99
C ALA A 121 28.21 -1.76 -13.23
N SER A 122 28.26 -2.35 -12.03
CA SER A 122 29.52 -2.55 -11.28
C SER A 122 30.22 -3.86 -11.67
N LYS A 123 30.90 -3.86 -12.83
CA LYS A 123 31.90 -4.90 -13.17
C LYS A 123 33.14 -4.77 -12.25
N PRO A 124 33.64 -5.85 -11.63
CA PRO A 124 34.98 -5.85 -11.07
C PRO A 124 35.99 -5.92 -12.22
N THR A 125 36.65 -4.80 -12.50
CA THR A 125 37.81 -4.77 -13.39
C THR A 125 38.98 -5.53 -12.76
N THR A 126 39.45 -6.50 -13.51
CA THR A 126 40.60 -7.38 -13.29
C THR A 126 41.87 -6.57 -13.04
N ARG A 127 42.69 -6.95 -12.05
CA ARG A 127 44.11 -6.52 -12.03
C ARG A 127 45.05 -7.60 -11.48
N SER A 128 45.62 -8.30 -12.46
CA SER A 128 47.03 -8.67 -12.61
C SER A 128 47.74 -9.52 -11.55
N ARG A 129 47.96 -10.76 -11.99
CA ARG A 129 48.96 -11.75 -11.58
C ARG A 129 50.37 -11.17 -11.72
N SER A 130 51.09 -11.02 -10.61
CA SER A 130 52.55 -10.83 -10.61
C SER A 130 53.21 -12.09 -10.02
N ARG A 131 53.89 -12.84 -10.88
CA ARG A 131 54.70 -14.00 -10.53
C ARG A 131 56.14 -13.50 -10.44
N SER A 132 56.66 -13.26 -9.23
CA SER A 132 58.09 -13.02 -9.05
C SER A 132 58.77 -14.36 -8.76
N LYS A 133 59.67 -14.74 -9.66
CA LYS A 133 60.78 -15.66 -9.39
C LYS A 133 61.85 -14.87 -8.66
N GLU A 134 62.35 -15.41 -7.55
CA GLU A 134 63.78 -15.62 -7.27
C GLU A 134 63.91 -16.60 -6.11
#